data_AF-A0A1E7MYJ6-F1
#
_entry.id   AF-A0A1E7MYJ6-F1
#
_cell.length_a   1.000
_cell.length_b   1.000
_cell.length_c   1.000
_cell.angle_alpha   90.00
_cell.angle_beta   90.00
_cell.angle_gamma   90.00
#
_symmetry.space_group_name_H-M   'P 1'
#
loop_
_entity.id
_entity.type
_entity.pdbx_description
1 polymer ?
#
loop_
_entity_poly.entity_id
_entity_poly.type
_entity_poly.pdbx_seq_one_letter_code
_entity_poly.pdbx_strand_id
1 'polypeptide(L)' 'MKSADTEFVGGPLDGKVLPIPLGPMLGVPKKYKVPVPAHDDSPARTLVYVRSKQVRGLSWFWRYEYDEAASG' A
#
# COMPACT_ATOMS: atom_id res chain seq x y z
N MET A 1 0.68 -18.64 5.32
CA MET A 1 1.43 -17.45 4.89
C MET A 1 1.11 -16.34 5.88
N LYS A 2 2.11 -15.62 6.43
CA LYS A 2 1.82 -14.52 7.38
C LYS A 2 1.45 -13.26 6.60
N SER A 3 0.47 -12.52 7.08
CA SER A 3 0.10 -11.20 6.59
C SER A 3 0.20 -10.17 7.71
N ALA A 4 0.42 -8.91 7.35
CA ALA A 4 0.31 -7.80 8.27
C ALA A 4 -0.77 -6.83 7.79
N ASP A 5 -1.70 -6.50 8.67
CA ASP A 5 -2.70 -5.47 8.42
C ASP A 5 -2.01 -4.12 8.27
N THR A 6 -2.07 -3.57 7.08
CA THR A 6 -1.35 -2.35 6.71
C THR A 6 -2.35 -1.31 6.22
N GLU A 7 -2.29 -0.13 6.82
CA GLU A 7 -3.11 1.02 6.44
C GLU A 7 -2.61 1.64 5.14
N PHE A 8 -3.52 2.05 4.27
CA PHE A 8 -3.26 2.76 3.03
C PHE A 8 -3.73 4.21 3.17
N VAL A 9 -2.88 5.15 2.78
CA VAL A 9 -3.15 6.59 2.85
C VAL A 9 -2.89 7.22 1.48
N GLY A 10 -3.82 8.07 1.06
CA GLY A 10 -3.86 8.71 -0.25
C GLY A 10 -4.37 7.80 -1.37
N GLY A 11 -4.67 8.41 -2.51
CA GLY A 11 -5.12 7.70 -3.71
C GLY A 11 -6.44 6.93 -3.51
N PRO A 12 -6.74 5.97 -4.40
CA PRO A 12 -8.02 5.24 -4.38
C PRO A 12 -8.24 4.26 -3.20
N LEU A 13 -7.19 3.94 -2.45
CA LEU A 13 -7.26 3.05 -1.28
C LEU A 13 -7.14 3.82 0.05
N ASP A 14 -7.26 5.15 0.02
CA ASP A 14 -7.16 5.98 1.21
C ASP A 14 -8.11 5.51 2.32
N GLY A 15 -7.58 5.43 3.55
CA GLY A 15 -8.31 4.98 4.74
C GLY A 15 -8.58 3.48 4.82
N LYS A 16 -8.17 2.68 3.83
CA LYS A 16 -8.37 1.22 3.86
C LYS A 16 -7.23 0.53 4.62
N VAL A 17 -7.57 -0.56 5.31
CA VAL A 17 -6.61 -1.48 5.92
C VAL A 17 -6.70 -2.80 5.19
N LEU A 18 -5.58 -3.28 4.65
CA LEU A 18 -5.53 -4.54 3.90
C LEU A 18 -4.51 -5.50 4.51
N PRO A 19 -4.79 -6.82 4.52
CA PRO A 19 -3.85 -7.82 4.95
C PRO A 19 -2.79 -8.04 3.87
N ILE A 20 -1.59 -7.51 4.07
CA ILE A 20 -0.51 -7.60 3.09
C ILE A 20 0.33 -8.85 3.34
N PRO A 21 0.48 -9.74 2.33
CA PRO A 21 1.33 -10.91 2.46
C PRO A 21 2.77 -10.49 2.75
N LEU A 22 3.32 -11.05 3.83
CA LEU A 22 4.70 -10.81 4.19
C LEU A 22 5.61 -11.72 3.35
N GLY A 23 6.74 -11.16 2.92
CA GLY A 23 7.76 -11.93 2.22
C GLY A 23 8.43 -12.98 3.13
N PRO A 24 9.37 -13.78 2.59
CA PRO A 24 10.10 -14.80 3.36
C PRO A 24 10.79 -14.25 4.61
N MET A 25 11.26 -13.00 4.57
CA MET A 25 11.87 -12.27 5.69
C MET A 25 10.85 -11.63 6.65
N LEU A 26 9.56 -11.95 6.53
CA LEU A 26 8.46 -11.35 7.30
C LEU A 26 8.35 -9.82 7.16
N GLY A 27 8.96 -9.25 6.12
CA GLY A 27 8.92 -7.83 5.84
C GLY A 27 7.75 -7.44 4.94
N VAL A 28 7.08 -6.34 5.28
CA VAL A 28 6.12 -5.66 4.39
C VAL A 28 6.89 -5.15 3.15
N PRO A 29 6.45 -5.43 1.92
CA PRO A 29 7.14 -5.01 0.69
C PRO A 29 7.41 -3.49 0.64
N LYS A 30 8.54 -3.07 0.05
CA LYS A 30 8.86 -1.62 -0.06
C LYS A 30 7.84 -0.86 -0.90
N LYS A 31 7.38 -1.49 -1.99
CA LYS A 31 6.37 -0.95 -2.89
C LYS A 31 5.26 -1.98 -3.06
N TYR A 32 4.02 -1.52 -3.08
CA TYR A 32 2.84 -2.32 -3.37
C TYR A 32 2.20 -1.77 -4.64
N LYS A 33 2.09 -2.61 -5.67
CA LYS A 33 1.53 -2.24 -6.97
C LYS A 33 0.17 -2.88 -7.12
N VAL A 34 -0.84 -2.07 -7.46
CA VAL A 34 -2.20 -2.55 -7.71
C VAL A 34 -2.54 -2.24 -9.17
N PRO A 35 -2.59 -3.25 -10.04
CA PRO A 35 -3.11 -3.05 -11.39
C PRO A 35 -4.62 -2.80 -11.28
N VAL A 36 -5.06 -1.63 -11.71
CA VAL A 36 -6.47 -1.26 -11.80
C VAL A 36 -6.86 -1.32 -13.27
N PRO A 37 -7.75 -2.25 -13.67
CA PRO A 37 -8.25 -2.28 -15.04
C PRO A 37 -9.06 -1.01 -15.34
N ALA A 38 -9.14 -0.65 -16.61
CA ALA A 38 -10.00 0.46 -17.03
C ALA A 38 -11.45 0.14 -16.63
N HIS A 39 -12.12 1.10 -16.01
CA HIS A 39 -13.53 0.99 -15.65
C HIS A 39 -14.23 2.31 -15.95
N ASP A 40 -15.25 2.25 -16.79
CA ASP A 40 -16.01 3.39 -17.31
C ASP A 40 -15.10 4.57 -17.71
N ASP A 41 -15.08 5.64 -16.90
CA ASP A 41 -14.35 6.88 -17.14
C ASP A 41 -12.88 6.87 -16.65
N SER A 42 -12.42 5.77 -16.03
CA SER A 42 -11.05 5.66 -15.52
C SER A 42 -10.17 4.80 -16.44
N PRO A 43 -9.06 5.34 -17.00
CA PRO A 43 -8.12 4.54 -17.78
C PRO A 43 -7.43 3.49 -16.91
N ALA A 44 -6.99 2.41 -17.54
CA ALA A 44 -6.19 1.39 -16.88
C ALA A 44 -4.91 2.03 -16.32
N ARG A 45 -4.63 1.82 -15.05
CA ARG A 45 -3.46 2.39 -14.36
C ARG A 45 -2.93 1.45 -13.30
N THR A 46 -1.66 1.59 -12.98
CA THR A 46 -1.04 0.89 -11.86
C THR A 46 -0.87 1.87 -10.71
N LEU A 47 -1.61 1.64 -9.62
CA LEU A 47 -1.41 2.40 -8.39
C LEU A 47 -0.16 1.87 -7.70
N VAL A 48 0.72 2.78 -7.29
CA VAL A 48 1.92 2.45 -6.52
C VAL A 48 1.81 3.07 -5.14
N TYR A 49 1.99 2.24 -4.12
CA TYR A 49 2.09 2.67 -2.74
C TYR A 49 3.48 2.32 -2.19
N VAL A 50 4.08 3.23 -1.44
CA VAL A 50 5.40 3.05 -0.82
C VAL A 50 5.23 2.86 0.68
N ARG A 51 5.90 1.85 1.24
CA ARG A 51 5.84 1.63 2.70
C ARG A 51 6.54 2.78 3.41
N SER A 52 5.90 3.27 4.45
CA SER A 52 6.35 4.34 5.34
C SER A 52 6.27 3.84 6.78
N LYS A 53 7.32 4.13 7.56
CA LYS A 53 7.37 3.73 8.97
C LYS A 53 6.67 4.81 9.79
N GLN A 54 5.59 4.43 10.45
CA GLN A 54 4.84 5.30 11.34
C GLN A 54 5.20 4.96 12.79
N VAL A 55 5.30 6.00 13.63
CA VAL A 55 5.62 5.88 15.05
C VAL A 55 4.44 6.39 15.85
N ARG A 56 3.96 5.58 16.80
CA ARG A 56 2.88 5.94 17.71
C ARG A 56 3.30 5.60 19.15
N GLY A 57 3.73 6.62 19.87
CA GLY A 57 4.31 6.47 21.20
C GLY A 57 5.56 5.59 21.16
N LEU A 58 5.57 4.51 21.94
CA LEU A 58 6.67 3.54 22.01
C LEU A 58 6.63 2.47 20.90
N SER A 59 5.53 2.41 20.15
CA SER A 59 5.34 1.40 19.09
C SER A 59 5.52 2.00 17.71
N TRP A 60 5.90 1.17 16.75
CA TRP A 60 5.96 1.54 15.35
C TRP A 60 5.14 0.55 14.52
N PHE A 61 4.60 1.03 13.41
CA PHE A 61 3.84 0.22 12.46
C PHE A 61 4.17 0.65 11.03
N TRP A 62 3.83 -0.21 10.07
CA TRP A 62 3.96 0.10 8.66
C TRP A 62 2.64 0.67 8.13
N ARG A 63 2.76 1.66 7.27
CA ARG A 63 1.67 2.24 6.48
C ARG A 63 2.12 2.32 5.03
N TYR A 64 1.20 2.25 4.09
CA TYR A 64 1.43 2.49 2.68
C TYR A 64 0.95 3.88 2.31
N GLU A 65 1.82 4.69 1.72
CA GLU A 65 1.50 6.03 1.22
C GLU A 65 1.43 5.99 -0.30
N TYR A 66 0.40 6.60 -0.88
CA TYR A 66 0.21 6.66 -2.33
C TYR A 66 1.31 7.51 -2.97
N ASP A 67 1.99 6.93 -3.95
CA ASP A 67 3.02 7.59 -4.73
C ASP A 67 2.45 7.91 -6.11
N GLU A 68 1.88 9.12 -6.24
CA GLU A 68 1.30 9.59 -7.50
C GLU A 68 2.36 9.67 -8.61
N ALA A 69 3.60 10.06 -8.28
CA ALA A 69 4.68 10.16 -9.26
C ALA A 69 5.11 8.79 -9.81
N ALA A 70 4.99 7.73 -9.01
CA ALA A 70 5.23 6.36 -9.45
C ALA A 70 3.99 5.66 -10.02
N SER A 71 2.81 6.26 -9.88
CA SER A 71 1.55 5.74 -10.40
C SER A 71 1.30 6.27 -11.81
N GLY A 72 0.88 5.40 -12.72
CA GLY A 72 0.68 5.72 -14.14
C GLY A 72 -0.10 4.66 -14.88
#